data_AF-A0A1Y1LIX1-F1
#
_entry.id   AF-A0A1Y1LIX1-F1
#
_cell.length_a   1.000
_cell.length_b   1.000
_cell.length_c   1.000
_cell.angle_alpha   90.00
_cell.angle_beta   90.00
_cell.angle_gamma   90.00
#
_symmetry.space_group_name_H-M   'P 1'
#
loop_
_entity.id
_entity.type
_entity.pdbx_description
1 polymer ?
#
loop_
_entity_poly.entity_id
_entity_poly.type
_entity_poly.pdbx_seq_one_letter_code
_entity_poly.pdbx_strand_id
1 'polypeptide(L)'
;MLTTKIFIRKNRAGNFLKNIREHYLRDDIHCGISNCHDCPPNSNISPATHENKCSLYNFNHYLVLDTNVILHQMDLLEEDAMCNVIILNTVLEEVKHRNLPIYKRLNNIMENTDRNFYLFPNNFHIECYIAQDKLEVINDYNDRCIRRACTWYMQHVPDAKFVLLTDDVANRQLAAEENIYCCSVENYVAHLENCGSLQDKLAHHDGHSISKSDDIFPPHLTTLEIHKGIKENKLYQGVYHASRDNFLEGYVVVEESDGTPMQIIVQGRVGQNRAVQGDVVAVELFNVKEWTAPSDLVFEDEGLVESGVDEVLRKEAELNVGKGKKEAEDRKPTGRVVGVIRRKWRQYCGILQQDGDASGLYQLFVPAEKRVPKIRIQTRQGVFLRTQKIVVTIDLWPRHSRYPEGHFVRALGAIGDQATENEVVLLEHEVPHNQFSEQVLKCLPKLPWIITDADVEARVDLRDIDICSVDPPGCTDIDDALHCRPLTKDTFEVGVHIADVSHFIRPGTALDVEAANRATTVYLVNKRIDMVSVEIVNARLHLIHLGSRVT
;
A
#
# COMPACT_ATOMS: atom_id res chain seq x y z
N MET A 1 25.05 25.10 14.82
CA MET A 1 24.28 26.15 15.53
C MET A 1 23.10 25.52 16.28
N LEU A 2 22.75 25.96 17.49
CA LEU A 2 21.64 25.41 18.27
C LEU A 2 20.41 26.33 18.16
N THR A 3 19.24 25.76 17.85
CA THR A 3 17.95 26.43 17.94
C THR A 3 16.96 25.58 18.77
N THR A 4 15.79 26.13 19.08
CA THR A 4 14.76 25.41 19.85
C THR A 4 13.47 25.30 19.05
N LYS A 5 12.96 24.07 18.92
CA LYS A 5 11.67 23.79 18.30
C LYS A 5 10.63 23.64 19.40
N ILE A 6 9.63 24.52 19.38
CA ILE A 6 8.53 24.52 20.35
C ILE A 6 7.27 24.07 19.63
N PHE A 7 6.60 23.05 20.16
CA PHE A 7 5.30 22.62 19.63
C PHE A 7 4.38 22.18 20.77
N ILE A 8 3.08 22.36 20.56
CA ILE A 8 2.05 22.01 21.54
C ILE A 8 1.47 20.66 21.15
N ARG A 9 1.45 19.71 22.10
CA ARG A 9 0.82 18.40 21.91
C ARG A 9 -0.28 18.20 22.93
N LYS A 10 -1.46 17.77 22.46
CA LYS A 10 -2.54 17.34 23.35
C LYS A 10 -2.25 15.91 23.82
N ASN A 11 -2.24 15.69 25.13
CA ASN A 11 -2.10 14.35 25.70
C ASN A 11 -3.44 13.58 25.62
N ARG A 12 -3.42 12.26 25.90
CA ARG A 12 -4.64 11.42 25.88
C ARG A 12 -5.71 11.88 26.89
N ALA A 13 -5.30 12.54 27.97
CA ALA A 13 -6.20 13.12 28.98
C ALA A 13 -6.79 14.48 28.57
N GLY A 14 -6.40 15.02 27.41
CA GLY A 14 -6.91 16.28 26.87
C GLY A 14 -6.15 17.55 27.27
N ASN A 15 -5.10 17.44 28.08
CA ASN A 15 -4.25 18.57 28.47
C ASN A 15 -3.26 18.92 27.35
N PHE A 16 -3.00 20.21 27.19
CA PHE A 16 -2.01 20.73 26.24
C PHE A 16 -0.63 20.80 26.92
N LEU A 17 0.34 20.08 26.36
CA LEU A 17 1.73 20.10 26.80
C LEU A 17 2.57 20.88 25.79
N LYS A 18 3.30 21.88 26.27
CA LYS A 18 4.32 22.59 25.49
C LYS A 18 5.59 21.77 25.51
N ASN A 19 5.93 21.15 24.39
CA ASN A 19 7.20 20.44 24.23
C ASN A 19 8.23 21.40 23.65
N ILE A 20 9.40 21.42 24.27
CA ILE A 20 10.57 22.16 23.81
C ILE A 20 11.63 21.12 23.47
N ARG A 21 12.12 21.13 22.23
CA ARG A 21 13.22 20.28 21.79
C ARG A 21 14.36 21.14 21.31
N GLU A 22 15.57 20.72 21.66
CA GLU A 22 16.78 21.22 21.04
C GLU A 22 16.81 20.78 19.58
N HIS A 23 17.18 21.69 18.69
CA HIS A 23 17.26 21.46 17.26
C HIS A 23 18.62 21.93 16.78
N TYR A 24 19.44 20.98 16.35
CA TYR A 24 20.84 21.22 15.98
C TYR A 24 20.93 21.45 14.47
N LEU A 25 21.44 22.62 14.10
CA LEU A 25 21.74 23.00 12.72
C LEU A 25 23.21 22.72 12.42
N ARG A 26 23.42 22.06 11.29
CA ARG A 26 24.68 21.50 10.81
C ARG A 26 25.04 22.13 9.46
N ASP A 27 26.34 22.19 9.20
CA ASP A 27 26.99 22.65 7.97
C ASP A 27 27.74 21.51 7.26
N ASP A 28 27.82 20.32 7.86
CA ASP A 28 28.49 19.12 7.36
C ASP A 28 27.53 18.14 6.66
N ILE A 29 26.37 18.64 6.21
CA ILE A 29 25.36 17.83 5.49
C ILE A 29 25.71 17.84 4.00
N HIS A 30 25.84 16.65 3.43
CA HIS A 30 26.14 16.47 2.02
C HIS A 30 24.93 16.80 1.12
N CYS A 31 25.16 17.38 -0.07
CA CYS A 31 24.09 17.75 -1.01
C CYS A 31 23.55 16.55 -1.83
N GLY A 32 24.31 15.48 -1.92
CA GLY A 32 23.95 14.22 -2.62
C GLY A 32 24.34 14.17 -4.09
N ILE A 33 25.02 15.20 -4.58
CA ILE A 33 25.35 15.38 -6.00
C ILE A 33 26.83 15.06 -6.23
N SER A 34 27.13 14.24 -7.23
CA SER A 34 28.48 13.73 -7.51
C SER A 34 29.46 14.79 -8.03
N ASN A 35 28.97 15.84 -8.69
CA ASN A 35 29.79 16.93 -9.24
C ASN A 35 29.94 18.13 -8.29
N CYS A 36 29.55 18.01 -7.02
CA CYS A 36 29.71 19.08 -6.05
C CYS A 36 31.17 19.17 -5.57
N HIS A 37 31.74 20.38 -5.60
CA HIS A 37 33.10 20.65 -5.14
C HIS A 37 33.18 21.16 -3.69
N ASP A 38 32.06 21.63 -3.14
CA ASP A 38 32.00 22.26 -1.82
C ASP A 38 31.66 21.26 -0.69
N CYS A 39 31.08 20.11 -1.03
CA CYS A 39 30.69 19.09 -0.07
C CYS A 39 31.86 18.12 0.25
N PRO A 40 31.90 17.56 1.47
CA PRO A 40 32.92 16.56 1.83
C PRO A 40 32.76 15.28 0.99
N PRO A 41 33.86 14.62 0.57
CA PRO A 41 33.78 13.45 -0.29
C PRO A 41 32.99 12.31 0.40
N ASN A 42 31.94 11.83 -0.25
CA ASN A 42 31.08 10.77 0.26
C ASN A 42 31.14 9.54 -0.67
N SER A 43 31.61 8.41 -0.13
CA SER A 43 31.78 7.15 -0.88
C SER A 43 30.47 6.46 -1.28
N ASN A 44 29.33 6.92 -0.75
CA ASN A 44 28.02 6.31 -0.99
C ASN A 44 27.25 6.95 -2.14
N ILE A 45 27.88 7.82 -2.92
CA ILE A 45 27.24 8.53 -4.04
C ILE A 45 27.67 7.87 -5.33
N SER A 46 26.79 7.03 -5.87
CA SER A 46 26.97 6.50 -7.20
C SER A 46 26.86 7.64 -8.23
N PRO A 47 27.74 7.68 -9.24
CA PRO A 47 27.58 8.64 -10.33
C PRO A 47 26.26 8.37 -11.04
N ALA A 48 25.42 9.40 -11.18
CA ALA A 48 24.16 9.30 -11.90
C ALA A 48 24.42 8.92 -13.36
N THR A 49 24.26 7.63 -13.70
CA THR A 49 24.29 7.14 -15.09
C THR A 49 22.95 7.37 -15.80
N HIS A 50 21.89 7.60 -15.04
CA HIS A 50 20.53 7.79 -15.53
C HIS A 50 20.19 9.28 -15.61
N GLU A 51 19.48 9.67 -16.67
CA GLU A 51 19.07 11.05 -16.93
C GLU A 51 17.55 11.14 -17.09
N ASN A 52 16.95 12.19 -16.54
CA ASN A 52 15.53 12.47 -16.76
C ASN A 52 15.35 13.11 -18.15
N LYS A 53 14.76 12.36 -19.09
CA LYS A 53 14.47 12.85 -20.43
C LYS A 53 13.03 13.34 -20.53
N CYS A 54 12.86 14.66 -20.53
CA CYS A 54 11.56 15.32 -20.59
C CYS A 54 11.58 16.41 -21.65
N SER A 55 10.61 16.44 -22.57
CA SER A 55 10.57 17.44 -23.65
C SER A 55 10.21 18.85 -23.16
N LEU A 56 9.70 19.01 -21.94
CA LEU A 56 9.53 20.32 -21.30
C LEU A 56 10.87 20.97 -20.96
N TYR A 57 11.87 20.15 -20.61
CA TYR A 57 13.16 20.61 -20.13
C TYR A 57 14.28 19.93 -20.92
N ASN A 58 14.84 20.65 -21.90
CA ASN A 58 15.90 20.16 -22.78
C ASN A 58 17.29 20.09 -22.09
N PHE A 59 17.33 19.90 -20.78
CA PHE A 59 18.54 19.83 -19.97
C PHE A 59 18.42 18.74 -18.92
N ASN A 60 19.56 18.13 -18.54
CA ASN A 60 19.59 17.18 -17.44
C ASN A 60 19.29 17.91 -16.12
N HIS A 61 18.39 17.34 -15.32
CA HIS A 61 17.87 17.97 -14.11
C HIS A 61 17.58 16.95 -13.01
N TYR A 62 17.71 17.44 -11.77
CA TYR A 62 17.28 16.76 -10.56
C TYR A 62 15.83 17.14 -10.24
N LEU A 63 15.06 16.18 -9.74
CA LEU A 63 13.68 16.41 -9.35
C LEU A 63 13.60 16.64 -7.84
N VAL A 64 12.91 17.70 -7.41
CA VAL A 64 12.54 17.90 -6.01
C VAL A 64 11.05 17.65 -5.90
N LEU A 65 10.65 16.74 -5.01
CA LEU A 65 9.25 16.37 -4.83
C LEU A 65 8.60 17.13 -3.68
N ASP A 66 7.37 17.53 -3.92
CA ASP A 66 6.43 17.99 -2.90
C ASP A 66 5.74 16.81 -2.18
N THR A 67 5.23 17.05 -0.97
CA THR A 67 4.54 16.07 -0.14
C THR A 67 3.32 15.48 -0.86
N ASN A 68 2.50 16.33 -1.49
CA ASN A 68 1.27 15.87 -2.14
C ASN A 68 1.56 14.97 -3.35
N VAL A 69 2.66 15.21 -4.07
CA VAL A 69 3.11 14.35 -5.17
C VAL A 69 3.40 12.93 -4.67
N ILE A 70 4.12 12.81 -3.55
CA ILE A 70 4.44 11.50 -2.96
C ILE A 70 3.17 10.80 -2.43
N LEU A 71 2.27 11.55 -1.80
CA LEU A 71 1.06 10.97 -1.20
C LEU A 71 0.05 10.47 -2.23
N HIS A 72 -0.01 11.10 -3.40
CA HIS A 72 -1.02 10.80 -4.41
C HIS A 72 -0.47 9.99 -5.59
N GLN A 73 0.80 10.21 -5.97
CA GLN A 73 1.41 9.63 -7.17
C GLN A 73 2.46 8.57 -6.81
N MET A 74 2.26 7.83 -5.71
CA MET A 74 3.23 6.83 -5.26
C MET A 74 3.42 5.70 -6.27
N ASP A 75 2.33 5.25 -6.89
CA ASP A 75 2.35 4.18 -7.90
C ASP A 75 3.14 4.61 -9.15
N LEU A 76 3.13 5.90 -9.49
CA LEU A 76 3.98 6.48 -10.53
C LEU A 76 5.47 6.53 -10.11
N LEU A 77 5.75 6.88 -8.85
CA LEU A 77 7.12 6.96 -8.33
C LEU A 77 7.80 5.60 -8.24
N GLU A 78 7.05 4.50 -8.13
CA GLU A 78 7.62 3.15 -8.14
C GLU A 78 8.13 2.70 -9.52
N GLU A 79 7.69 3.36 -10.59
CA GLU A 79 8.14 3.05 -11.96
C GLU A 79 9.55 3.60 -12.24
N ASP A 80 10.30 2.88 -13.09
CA ASP A 80 11.66 3.26 -13.52
C ASP A 80 11.67 4.43 -14.54
N ALA A 81 10.68 5.32 -14.47
CA ALA A 81 10.55 6.47 -15.36
C ALA A 81 11.26 7.73 -14.84
N MET A 82 11.44 7.84 -13.53
CA MET A 82 12.06 8.99 -12.87
C MET A 82 13.30 8.57 -12.09
N CYS A 83 14.38 9.32 -12.26
CA CYS A 83 15.66 9.14 -11.58
C CYS A 83 16.18 10.47 -11.01
N ASN A 84 17.27 10.44 -10.24
CA ASN A 84 17.91 11.65 -9.67
C ASN A 84 16.90 12.53 -8.89
N VAL A 85 16.22 11.90 -7.95
CA VAL A 85 15.16 12.53 -7.16
C VAL A 85 15.71 12.91 -5.79
N ILE A 86 15.50 14.16 -5.38
CA ILE A 86 15.83 14.69 -4.07
C ILE A 86 14.56 14.73 -3.23
N ILE A 87 14.56 14.00 -2.13
CA ILE A 87 13.51 14.01 -1.12
C ILE A 87 13.99 14.83 0.06
N LEU A 88 13.22 15.82 0.47
CA LEU A 88 13.54 16.64 1.62
C LEU A 88 13.08 15.95 2.92
N ASN A 89 13.82 16.09 4.00
CA ASN A 89 13.42 15.50 5.28
C ASN A 89 12.11 16.11 5.83
N THR A 90 11.81 17.38 5.57
CA THR A 90 10.49 17.97 5.91
C THR A 90 9.35 17.23 5.21
N VAL A 91 9.53 16.91 3.93
CA VAL A 91 8.56 16.16 3.12
C VAL A 91 8.43 14.72 3.64
N LEU A 92 9.56 14.06 3.91
CA LEU A 92 9.58 12.70 4.44
C LEU A 92 8.88 12.58 5.81
N GLU A 93 9.13 13.52 6.72
CA GLU A 93 8.47 13.59 8.02
C GLU A 93 6.95 13.79 7.88
N GLU A 94 6.52 14.65 6.97
CA GLU A 94 5.10 14.89 6.71
C GLU A 94 4.42 13.63 6.14
N VAL A 95 5.03 12.97 5.16
CA VAL A 95 4.53 11.70 4.59
C VAL A 95 4.41 10.65 5.69
N LYS A 96 5.41 10.51 6.56
CA LYS A 96 5.38 9.59 7.71
C LYS A 96 4.21 9.86 8.67
N HIS A 97 3.89 11.12 8.90
CA HIS A 97 2.80 11.52 9.78
C HIS A 97 1.42 11.37 9.15
N ARG A 98 1.30 11.58 7.83
CA ARG A 98 0.02 11.47 7.11
C ARG A 98 -0.30 10.03 6.69
N ASN A 99 0.68 9.28 6.18
CA ASN A 99 0.47 7.93 5.64
C ASN A 99 1.73 7.05 5.83
N LEU A 100 1.75 6.27 6.92
CA LEU A 100 2.86 5.38 7.25
C LEU A 100 3.12 4.28 6.19
N PRO A 101 2.10 3.65 5.57
CA PRO A 101 2.30 2.76 4.42
C PRO A 101 3.08 3.39 3.26
N ILE A 102 2.72 4.61 2.83
CA ILE A 102 3.44 5.31 1.75
C ILE A 102 4.88 5.62 2.16
N TYR A 103 5.10 6.03 3.41
CA TYR A 103 6.45 6.22 3.95
C TYR A 103 7.32 4.96 3.85
N LYS A 104 6.77 3.78 4.16
CA LYS A 104 7.51 2.51 3.99
C LYS A 104 7.85 2.23 2.53
N ARG A 105 6.88 2.40 1.62
CA ARG A 105 7.09 2.25 0.17
C ARG A 105 8.18 3.22 -0.32
N LEU A 106 8.21 4.46 0.17
CA LEU A 106 9.20 5.46 -0.22
C LEU A 106 10.60 5.11 0.27
N ASN A 107 10.74 4.57 1.49
CA ASN A 107 12.02 4.08 1.96
C ASN A 107 12.52 2.92 1.09
N ASN A 108 11.65 2.01 0.66
CA ASN A 108 12.04 0.93 -0.25
C ASN A 108 12.56 1.46 -1.59
N ILE A 109 11.98 2.53 -2.13
CA ILE A 109 12.49 3.21 -3.34
C ILE A 109 13.85 3.84 -3.07
N MET A 110 14.02 4.49 -1.92
CA MET A 110 15.30 5.11 -1.52
C MET A 110 16.41 4.10 -1.26
N GLU A 111 16.09 2.87 -0.86
CA GLU A 111 17.05 1.79 -0.70
C GLU A 111 17.57 1.28 -2.06
N ASN A 112 16.84 1.52 -3.16
CA ASN A 112 17.28 1.18 -4.50
C ASN A 112 18.30 2.21 -5.03
N THR A 113 19.54 1.78 -5.20
CA THR A 113 20.65 2.63 -5.64
C THR A 113 20.60 3.00 -7.13
N ASP A 114 19.85 2.27 -7.97
CA ASP A 114 19.89 2.43 -9.42
C ASP A 114 19.25 3.73 -9.90
N ARG A 115 18.21 4.19 -9.18
CA ARG A 115 17.40 5.36 -9.54
C ARG A 115 17.85 6.65 -8.85
N ASN A 116 18.81 6.56 -7.92
CA ASN A 116 19.39 7.69 -7.18
C ASN A 116 18.33 8.58 -6.50
N PHE A 117 17.64 8.02 -5.50
CA PHE A 117 16.74 8.75 -4.61
C PHE A 117 17.51 9.20 -3.36
N TYR A 118 17.78 10.50 -3.25
CA TYR A 118 18.60 11.06 -2.19
C TYR A 118 17.75 11.79 -1.13
N LEU A 119 17.95 11.44 0.14
CA LEU A 119 17.34 12.16 1.26
C LEU A 119 18.22 13.32 1.71
N PHE A 120 17.74 14.54 1.51
CA PHE A 120 18.40 15.75 1.99
C PHE A 120 17.78 16.25 3.30
N PRO A 121 18.55 16.30 4.41
CA PRO A 121 18.05 16.73 5.71
C PRO A 121 17.99 18.26 5.83
N ASN A 122 17.13 18.89 5.02
CA ASN A 122 16.97 20.33 4.93
C ASN A 122 16.65 21.01 6.27
N ASN A 123 15.88 20.35 7.15
CA ASN A 123 15.57 20.89 8.47
C ASN A 123 16.79 20.95 9.41
N PHE A 124 17.82 20.14 9.19
CA PHE A 124 19.05 20.18 9.98
C PHE A 124 20.16 20.99 9.31
N HIS A 125 19.97 21.48 8.08
CA HIS A 125 20.95 22.28 7.35
C HIS A 125 20.86 23.76 7.73
N ILE A 126 22.00 24.38 8.08
CA ILE A 126 22.02 25.77 8.59
C ILE A 126 21.46 26.79 7.60
N GLU A 127 21.71 26.64 6.30
CA GLU A 127 21.28 27.60 5.27
C GLU A 127 19.86 27.34 4.74
N CYS A 128 19.37 26.10 4.89
CA CYS A 128 18.05 25.69 4.39
C CYS A 128 16.98 25.75 5.48
N TYR A 129 17.38 25.72 6.76
CA TYR A 129 16.45 25.77 7.88
C TYR A 129 15.72 27.12 7.94
N ILE A 130 14.39 27.05 7.98
CA ILE A 130 13.51 28.20 8.19
C ILE A 130 12.65 27.93 9.42
N ALA A 131 12.48 28.95 10.27
CA ALA A 131 11.55 28.90 11.39
C ALA A 131 10.10 29.17 10.91
N GLN A 132 9.15 28.41 11.45
CA GLN A 132 7.73 28.60 11.14
C GLN A 132 7.24 29.96 11.65
N ASP A 133 6.51 30.69 10.80
CA ASP A 133 5.93 31.97 11.19
C ASP A 133 4.67 31.77 12.06
N LYS A 134 4.39 32.72 12.97
CA LYS A 134 3.35 32.55 14.01
C LYS A 134 1.93 32.34 13.48
N LEU A 135 1.64 32.85 12.28
CA LEU A 135 0.31 32.81 11.65
C LEU A 135 0.27 31.90 10.42
N GLU A 136 1.38 31.25 10.10
CA GLU A 136 1.52 30.43 8.89
C GLU A 136 0.96 29.02 9.13
N VAL A 137 0.18 28.54 8.16
CA VAL A 137 -0.35 27.17 8.18
C VAL A 137 0.81 26.19 7.94
N ILE A 138 0.72 24.98 8.50
CA ILE A 138 1.79 23.97 8.37
C ILE A 138 2.08 23.64 6.90
N ASN A 139 1.06 23.62 6.04
CA ASN A 139 1.23 23.39 4.60
C ASN A 139 2.10 24.47 3.95
N ASP A 140 1.72 25.74 4.13
CA ASP A 140 2.47 26.89 3.61
C ASP A 140 3.93 26.92 4.12
N TYR A 141 4.13 26.55 5.39
CA TYR A 141 5.47 26.40 5.97
C TYR A 141 6.31 25.33 5.27
N ASN A 142 5.71 24.17 4.98
CA ASN A 142 6.39 23.08 4.29
C ASN A 142 6.73 23.47 2.85
N ASP A 143 5.80 24.12 2.14
CA ASP A 143 6.00 24.67 0.79
C ASP A 143 7.17 25.66 0.75
N ARG A 144 7.24 26.56 1.74
CA ARG A 144 8.34 27.52 1.88
C ARG A 144 9.67 26.82 2.18
N CYS A 145 9.67 25.76 2.99
CA CYS A 145 10.87 24.95 3.23
C CYS A 145 11.36 24.24 1.96
N ILE A 146 10.44 23.76 1.11
CA ILE A 146 10.77 23.14 -0.17
C ILE A 146 11.41 24.17 -1.10
N ARG A 147 10.75 25.33 -1.29
CA ARG A 147 11.27 26.41 -2.15
C ARG A 147 12.64 26.90 -1.70
N ARG A 148 12.85 27.06 -0.39
CA ARG A 148 14.16 27.43 0.17
C ARG A 148 15.25 26.42 -0.15
N ALA A 149 14.96 25.13 -0.04
CA ALA A 149 15.90 24.08 -0.40
C ALA A 149 16.23 24.12 -1.90
N CYS A 150 15.24 24.32 -2.77
CA CYS A 150 15.46 24.51 -4.21
C CYS A 150 16.38 25.70 -4.50
N THR A 151 16.11 26.87 -3.91
CA THR A 151 16.96 28.06 -4.08
C THR A 151 18.39 27.80 -3.61
N TRP A 152 18.55 27.09 -2.48
CA TRP A 152 19.86 26.71 -1.96
C TRP A 152 20.62 25.80 -2.93
N TYR A 153 19.97 24.74 -3.44
CA TYR A 153 20.57 23.83 -4.42
C TYR A 153 21.02 24.55 -5.69
N MET A 154 20.21 25.48 -6.19
CA MET A 154 20.56 26.30 -7.37
C MET A 154 21.77 27.20 -7.14
N GLN A 155 21.98 27.68 -5.91
CA GLN A 155 23.13 28.50 -5.53
C GLN A 155 24.38 27.65 -5.25
N HIS A 156 24.19 26.48 -4.62
CA HIS A 156 25.26 25.59 -4.19
C HIS A 156 25.86 24.79 -5.34
N VAL A 157 25.06 24.38 -6.33
CA VAL A 157 25.55 23.66 -7.53
C VAL A 157 25.01 24.35 -8.80
N PRO A 158 25.63 25.46 -9.25
CA PRO A 158 25.13 26.26 -10.38
C PRO A 158 25.08 25.50 -11.72
N ASP A 159 25.95 24.50 -11.86
CA ASP A 159 26.06 23.65 -13.05
C ASP A 159 24.91 22.65 -13.16
N ALA A 160 24.26 22.30 -12.03
CA ALA A 160 23.10 21.42 -12.00
C ALA A 160 21.79 22.21 -12.14
N LYS A 161 20.79 21.60 -12.75
CA LYS A 161 19.43 22.15 -12.84
C LYS A 161 18.47 21.36 -11.97
N PHE A 162 17.50 22.06 -11.39
CA PHE A 162 16.53 21.50 -10.45
C PHE A 162 15.13 21.85 -10.91
N VAL A 163 14.22 20.89 -10.85
CA VAL A 163 12.80 21.06 -11.19
C VAL A 163 11.96 20.60 -9.99
N LEU A 164 11.10 21.50 -9.50
CA LEU A 164 10.13 21.22 -8.44
C LEU A 164 8.84 20.62 -9.04
N LEU A 165 8.49 19.41 -8.62
CA LEU A 165 7.19 18.81 -8.93
C LEU A 165 6.20 19.11 -7.80
N THR A 166 5.16 19.89 -8.10
CA THR A 166 4.07 20.18 -7.15
C THR A 166 2.74 20.32 -7.88
N ASP A 167 1.72 19.68 -7.34
CA ASP A 167 0.34 19.80 -7.81
C ASP A 167 -0.38 21.01 -7.18
N ASP A 168 0.22 21.69 -6.19
CA ASP A 168 -0.31 22.94 -5.62
C ASP A 168 -0.09 24.13 -6.57
N VAL A 169 -1.20 24.75 -6.99
CA VAL A 169 -1.20 25.93 -7.86
C VAL A 169 -0.49 27.12 -7.22
N ALA A 170 -0.72 27.36 -5.93
CA ALA A 170 -0.14 28.49 -5.20
C ALA A 170 1.37 28.32 -5.05
N ASN A 171 1.83 27.11 -4.70
CA ASN A 171 3.26 26.82 -4.59
C ASN A 171 3.97 26.96 -5.94
N ARG A 172 3.35 26.52 -7.05
CA ARG A 172 3.89 26.74 -8.41
C ARG A 172 4.03 28.23 -8.76
N GLN A 173 3.03 29.06 -8.42
CA GLN A 173 3.09 30.50 -8.69
C GLN A 173 4.25 31.16 -7.94
N LEU A 174 4.38 30.88 -6.65
CA LEU A 174 5.47 31.43 -5.82
C LEU A 174 6.86 30.91 -6.26
N ALA A 175 6.95 29.63 -6.64
CA ALA A 175 8.20 29.06 -7.16
C ALA A 175 8.64 29.74 -8.47
N ALA A 176 7.69 30.05 -9.35
CA ALA A 176 7.98 30.78 -10.60
C ALA A 176 8.48 32.21 -10.33
N GLU A 177 7.91 32.92 -9.34
CA GLU A 177 8.39 34.25 -8.91
C GLU A 177 9.83 34.20 -8.36
N GLU A 178 10.19 33.10 -7.72
CA GLU A 178 11.54 32.84 -7.18
C GLU A 178 12.53 32.27 -8.23
N ASN A 179 12.13 32.21 -9.50
CA ASN A 179 12.89 31.66 -10.63
C ASN A 179 13.25 30.17 -10.47
N ILE A 180 12.44 29.41 -9.73
CA ILE A 180 12.56 27.96 -9.60
C ILE A 180 11.77 27.32 -10.75
N TYR A 181 12.38 26.39 -11.49
CA TYR A 181 11.64 25.61 -12.48
C TYR A 181 10.63 24.71 -11.76
N CYS A 182 9.35 24.83 -12.10
CA CYS A 182 8.30 24.02 -11.49
C CYS A 182 7.24 23.59 -12.51
N CYS A 183 6.63 22.42 -12.29
CA CYS A 183 5.47 21.95 -13.04
C CYS A 183 4.61 21.00 -12.19
N SER A 184 3.38 20.76 -12.65
CA SER A 184 2.52 19.70 -12.08
C SER A 184 3.01 18.34 -12.55
N VAL A 185 2.66 17.29 -11.79
CA VAL A 185 3.04 15.92 -12.14
C VAL A 185 2.40 15.51 -13.45
N GLU A 186 1.13 15.85 -13.65
CA GLU A 186 0.41 15.59 -14.90
C GLU A 186 1.14 16.18 -16.11
N ASN A 187 1.56 17.44 -16.02
CA ASN A 187 2.25 18.11 -17.13
C ASN A 187 3.64 17.49 -17.35
N TYR A 188 4.36 17.16 -16.29
CA TYR A 188 5.66 16.52 -16.39
C TYR A 188 5.57 15.15 -17.09
N VAL A 189 4.66 14.29 -16.64
CA VAL A 189 4.44 12.94 -17.21
C VAL A 189 3.96 13.00 -18.66
N ALA A 190 3.18 14.03 -19.01
CA ALA A 190 2.72 14.24 -20.38
C ALA A 190 3.85 14.49 -21.39
N HIS A 191 5.07 14.81 -20.92
CA HIS A 191 6.22 15.18 -21.74
C HIS A 191 7.44 14.26 -21.54
N LEU A 192 7.29 13.14 -20.83
CA LEU A 192 8.33 12.11 -20.72
C LEU A 192 8.40 11.24 -21.98
N GLU A 193 9.55 10.68 -22.36
CA GLU A 193 9.66 9.85 -23.59
C GLU A 193 8.69 8.64 -23.65
N ASN A 194 8.11 8.22 -22.51
CA ASN A 194 7.13 7.13 -22.36
C ASN A 194 5.72 7.60 -21.92
N CYS A 195 5.24 8.74 -22.42
CA CYS A 195 3.97 9.40 -22.01
C CYS A 195 2.75 8.47 -21.85
N GLY A 196 2.53 7.56 -22.80
CA GLY A 196 1.23 6.89 -22.96
C GLY A 196 0.88 5.93 -21.83
N SER A 197 1.86 5.16 -21.35
CA SER A 197 1.66 4.17 -20.28
C SER A 197 1.64 4.80 -18.88
N LEU A 198 2.40 5.90 -18.70
CA LEU A 198 2.54 6.57 -17.41
C LEU A 198 1.35 7.49 -17.10
N GLN A 199 0.72 8.09 -18.11
CA GLN A 199 -0.47 8.93 -17.90
C GLN A 199 -1.64 8.16 -17.33
N ASP A 200 -1.77 6.88 -17.66
CA ASP A 200 -2.82 6.00 -17.12
C ASP A 200 -2.60 5.66 -15.62
N LYS A 201 -1.38 5.90 -15.11
CA LYS A 201 -1.00 5.67 -13.70
C LYS A 201 -1.13 6.91 -12.81
N LEU A 202 -1.60 8.03 -13.37
CA LEU A 202 -1.84 9.24 -12.59
C LEU A 202 -3.11 9.08 -11.74
N ALA A 203 -2.96 9.22 -10.43
CA ALA A 203 -4.10 9.25 -9.52
C ALA A 203 -4.85 10.58 -9.65
N HIS A 204 -6.19 10.51 -9.61
CA HIS A 204 -7.02 11.71 -9.56
C HIS A 204 -7.24 12.14 -8.10
N HIS A 205 -7.06 13.42 -7.78
CA HIS A 205 -7.26 13.93 -6.41
C HIS A 205 -8.31 15.06 -6.32
N ASP A 206 -8.66 15.68 -7.45
CA ASP A 206 -9.63 16.77 -7.48
C ASP A 206 -11.06 16.26 -7.67
N GLY A 207 -11.74 15.98 -6.55
CA GLY A 207 -13.18 15.75 -6.50
C GLY A 207 -14.05 17.00 -6.73
N HIS A 208 -13.45 18.12 -7.16
CA HIS A 208 -14.08 19.41 -7.39
C HIS A 208 -14.41 19.71 -8.85
N SER A 209 -14.29 18.74 -9.75
CA SER A 209 -14.95 18.84 -11.04
C SER A 209 -16.45 19.03 -10.79
N ILE A 210 -16.93 20.25 -11.06
CA ILE A 210 -18.33 20.66 -10.92
C ILE A 210 -19.13 19.85 -11.95
N SER A 211 -19.45 18.61 -11.62
CA SER A 211 -20.37 17.81 -12.39
C SER A 211 -21.76 18.42 -12.22
N LYS A 212 -22.45 18.70 -13.32
CA LYS A 212 -23.86 19.16 -13.31
C LYS A 212 -24.87 18.08 -12.89
N SER A 213 -24.41 16.92 -12.41
CA SER A 213 -25.24 15.79 -12.00
C SER A 213 -25.63 15.87 -10.53
N ASP A 214 -26.87 15.50 -10.24
CA ASP A 214 -27.39 15.41 -8.87
C ASP A 214 -26.59 14.41 -8.02
N ASP A 215 -26.40 14.73 -6.74
CA ASP A 215 -25.72 13.86 -5.78
C ASP A 215 -26.54 12.58 -5.54
N ILE A 216 -25.91 11.42 -5.79
CA ILE A 216 -26.52 10.09 -5.60
C ILE A 216 -26.40 9.66 -4.12
N PHE A 217 -25.32 10.06 -3.46
CA PHE A 217 -25.01 9.65 -2.10
C PHE A 217 -25.04 10.83 -1.11
N PRO A 218 -25.46 10.59 0.14
CA PRO A 218 -25.45 11.63 1.16
C PRO A 218 -24.02 12.07 1.53
N PRO A 219 -23.83 13.31 2.01
CA PRO A 219 -22.55 13.76 2.56
C PRO A 219 -22.13 12.90 3.75
N HIS A 220 -20.81 12.71 3.90
CA HIS A 220 -20.26 12.14 5.12
C HIS A 220 -20.20 13.21 6.21
N LEU A 221 -20.49 12.81 7.44
CA LEU A 221 -20.29 13.66 8.61
C LEU A 221 -18.80 13.99 8.79
N THR A 222 -18.52 15.15 9.38
CA THR A 222 -17.14 15.52 9.69
C THR A 222 -16.55 14.61 10.76
N THR A 223 -15.23 14.49 10.79
CA THR A 223 -14.54 13.69 11.80
C THR A 223 -14.92 14.09 13.24
N LEU A 224 -15.15 15.39 13.49
CA LEU A 224 -15.56 15.88 14.81
C LEU A 224 -16.97 15.43 15.20
N GLU A 225 -17.92 15.49 14.26
CA GLU A 225 -19.29 15.03 14.46
C GLU A 225 -19.37 13.53 14.67
N ILE A 226 -18.58 12.74 13.92
CA ILE A 226 -18.49 11.29 14.10
C ILE A 226 -18.01 10.97 15.52
N HIS A 227 -16.89 11.57 15.95
CA HIS A 227 -16.36 11.33 17.30
C HIS A 227 -17.33 11.77 18.40
N LYS A 228 -18.03 12.89 18.21
CA LYS A 228 -19.07 13.35 19.14
C LYS A 228 -20.24 12.37 19.19
N GLY A 229 -20.72 11.90 18.04
CA GLY A 229 -21.82 10.95 17.93
C GLY A 229 -21.49 9.59 18.56
N ILE A 230 -20.25 9.11 18.41
CA ILE A 230 -19.78 7.89 19.07
C ILE A 230 -19.75 8.08 20.59
N LYS A 231 -19.23 9.21 21.10
CA LYS A 231 -19.23 9.50 22.54
C LYS A 231 -20.63 9.64 23.15
N GLU A 232 -21.57 10.14 22.36
CA GLU A 232 -22.98 10.28 22.76
C GLU A 232 -23.78 8.97 22.56
N ASN A 233 -23.15 7.86 22.17
CA ASN A 233 -23.80 6.57 21.83
C ASN A 233 -24.90 6.68 20.77
N LYS A 234 -24.81 7.68 19.88
CA LYS A 234 -25.72 7.85 18.74
C LYS A 234 -25.21 7.15 17.49
N LEU A 235 -23.89 7.03 17.38
CA LEU A 235 -23.21 6.38 16.26
C LEU A 235 -22.38 5.21 16.76
N TYR A 236 -22.32 4.17 15.96
CA TYR A 236 -21.54 2.96 16.23
C TYR A 236 -20.40 2.86 15.23
N GLN A 237 -19.22 2.50 15.72
CA GLN A 237 -18.05 2.27 14.87
C GLN A 237 -17.87 0.77 14.67
N GLY A 238 -17.68 0.35 13.42
CA GLY A 238 -17.48 -1.05 13.10
C GLY A 238 -16.82 -1.28 11.73
N VAL A 239 -16.57 -2.54 11.40
CA VAL A 239 -16.00 -2.94 10.11
C VAL A 239 -17.12 -3.29 9.14
N TYR A 240 -17.10 -2.69 7.94
CA TYR A 240 -18.07 -2.96 6.89
C TYR A 240 -17.72 -4.23 6.10
N HIS A 241 -18.73 -5.06 5.87
CA HIS A 241 -18.66 -6.27 5.07
C HIS A 241 -19.75 -6.23 3.99
N ALA A 242 -19.34 -6.17 2.73
CA ALA A 242 -20.25 -6.29 1.59
C ALA A 242 -20.64 -7.76 1.36
N SER A 243 -21.89 -7.98 0.94
CA SER A 243 -22.34 -9.30 0.51
C SER A 243 -21.68 -9.70 -0.81
N ARG A 244 -21.42 -11.00 -1.00
CA ARG A 244 -20.94 -11.54 -2.29
C ARG A 244 -22.06 -11.70 -3.29
N ASP A 245 -23.27 -11.92 -2.80
CA ASP A 245 -24.43 -12.30 -3.61
C ASP A 245 -25.32 -11.09 -3.91
N ASN A 246 -25.19 -10.00 -3.15
CA ASN A 246 -26.02 -8.81 -3.30
C ASN A 246 -25.22 -7.53 -3.08
N PHE A 247 -24.85 -6.84 -4.16
CA PHE A 247 -24.10 -5.58 -4.06
C PHE A 247 -24.86 -4.44 -3.37
N LEU A 248 -26.19 -4.53 -3.24
CA LEU A 248 -27.04 -3.58 -2.51
C LEU A 248 -27.19 -3.92 -1.03
N GLU A 249 -26.54 -4.98 -0.54
CA GLU A 249 -26.58 -5.36 0.87
C GLU A 249 -25.18 -5.58 1.45
N GLY A 250 -25.00 -5.12 2.67
CA GLY A 250 -23.85 -5.44 3.49
C GLY A 250 -24.23 -5.39 4.96
N TYR A 251 -23.26 -5.65 5.82
CA TYR A 251 -23.42 -5.55 7.25
C TYR A 251 -22.19 -4.92 7.88
N VAL A 252 -22.37 -4.28 9.02
CA VAL A 252 -21.30 -3.69 9.82
C VAL A 252 -21.21 -4.47 11.11
N VAL A 253 -20.01 -4.97 11.41
CA VAL A 253 -19.72 -5.66 12.67
C VAL A 253 -19.21 -4.63 13.66
N VAL A 254 -19.98 -4.43 14.74
CA VAL A 254 -19.67 -3.52 15.84
C VAL A 254 -19.34 -4.36 17.07
N GLU A 255 -18.26 -4.02 17.77
CA GLU A 255 -17.94 -4.63 19.06
C GLU A 255 -18.73 -3.93 20.17
N GLU A 256 -19.58 -4.67 20.88
CA GLU A 256 -20.30 -4.15 22.04
C GLU A 256 -19.41 -4.10 23.29
N SER A 257 -19.90 -3.43 24.34
CA SER A 257 -19.15 -3.23 25.59
C SER A 257 -18.87 -4.53 26.35
N ASP A 258 -19.61 -5.60 26.07
CA ASP A 258 -19.43 -6.93 26.63
C ASP A 258 -18.53 -7.84 25.75
N GLY A 259 -18.00 -7.31 24.65
CA GLY A 259 -17.18 -8.03 23.69
C GLY A 259 -17.97 -8.89 22.70
N THR A 260 -19.30 -8.85 22.72
CA THR A 260 -20.11 -9.56 21.72
C THR A 260 -20.20 -8.76 20.41
N PRO A 261 -20.07 -9.41 19.25
CA PRO A 261 -20.18 -8.74 17.96
C PRO A 261 -21.64 -8.54 17.58
N MET A 262 -22.07 -7.28 17.46
CA MET A 262 -23.37 -6.91 16.90
C MET A 262 -23.26 -6.73 15.38
N GLN A 263 -24.16 -7.36 14.63
CA GLN A 263 -24.25 -7.20 13.17
C GLN A 263 -25.37 -6.23 12.81
N ILE A 264 -25.01 -5.13 12.17
CA ILE A 264 -25.96 -4.12 11.69
C ILE A 264 -26.07 -4.22 10.17
N ILE A 265 -27.26 -4.53 9.67
CA ILE A 265 -27.53 -4.59 8.23
C ILE A 265 -27.54 -3.17 7.66
N VAL A 266 -26.89 -2.98 6.51
CA VAL A 266 -26.94 -1.76 5.71
C VAL A 266 -27.37 -2.12 4.29
N GLN A 267 -28.46 -1.50 3.82
CA GLN A 267 -29.12 -1.84 2.55
C GLN A 267 -29.28 -0.62 1.65
N GLY A 268 -29.18 -0.85 0.34
CA GLY A 268 -29.25 0.17 -0.70
C GLY A 268 -28.00 1.06 -0.75
N ARG A 269 -27.90 1.87 -1.81
CA ARG A 269 -26.77 2.78 -2.02
C ARG A 269 -26.63 3.82 -0.92
N VAL A 270 -27.76 4.36 -0.49
CA VAL A 270 -27.82 5.37 0.59
C VAL A 270 -27.41 4.77 1.93
N GLY A 271 -27.78 3.50 2.20
CA GLY A 271 -27.44 2.81 3.43
C GLY A 271 -25.96 2.45 3.53
N GLN A 272 -25.35 1.97 2.43
CA GLN A 272 -23.92 1.65 2.41
C GLN A 272 -23.02 2.88 2.28
N ASN A 273 -23.51 3.95 1.64
CA ASN A 273 -22.88 5.26 1.55
C ASN A 273 -21.37 5.25 1.21
N ARG A 274 -21.04 4.72 0.03
CA ARG A 274 -19.67 4.67 -0.51
C ARG A 274 -18.68 3.91 0.40
N ALA A 275 -19.13 2.93 1.18
CA ALA A 275 -18.26 2.03 1.94
C ALA A 275 -17.74 0.89 1.05
N VAL A 276 -16.49 0.47 1.26
CA VAL A 276 -15.85 -0.66 0.56
C VAL A 276 -15.51 -1.76 1.57
N GLN A 277 -15.48 -3.01 1.11
CA GLN A 277 -15.17 -4.18 1.93
C GLN A 277 -13.98 -3.94 2.88
N GLY A 278 -14.22 -4.10 4.19
CA GLY A 278 -13.21 -3.95 5.24
C GLY A 278 -12.96 -2.52 5.73
N ASP A 279 -13.68 -1.52 5.21
CA ASP A 279 -13.64 -0.15 5.72
C ASP A 279 -14.11 -0.10 7.18
N VAL A 280 -13.49 0.77 7.97
CA VAL A 280 -14.00 1.11 9.31
C VAL A 280 -14.95 2.30 9.16
N VAL A 281 -16.23 2.07 9.47
CA VAL A 281 -17.32 3.01 9.21
C VAL A 281 -18.02 3.43 10.49
N ALA A 282 -18.63 4.61 10.44
CA ALA A 282 -19.57 5.09 11.45
C ALA A 282 -21.01 4.84 10.95
N VAL A 283 -21.82 4.18 11.76
CA VAL A 283 -23.18 3.76 11.44
C VAL A 283 -24.17 4.41 12.40
N GLU A 284 -25.25 4.92 11.85
CA GLU A 284 -26.43 5.35 12.58
C GLU A 284 -27.48 4.23 12.54
N LEU A 285 -27.92 3.77 13.71
CA LEU A 285 -28.97 2.76 13.83
C LEU A 285 -30.35 3.38 13.56
N PHE A 286 -31.18 2.65 12.83
CA PHE A 286 -32.58 2.99 12.68
C PHE A 286 -33.42 2.55 13.88
N ASN A 287 -34.65 3.06 13.96
CA ASN A 287 -35.58 2.64 14.98
C ASN A 287 -35.91 1.15 14.82
N VAL A 288 -36.21 0.45 15.92
CA VAL A 288 -36.54 -0.99 15.92
C VAL A 288 -37.67 -1.35 14.94
N LYS A 289 -38.57 -0.40 14.65
CA LYS A 289 -39.67 -0.59 13.69
C LYS A 289 -39.19 -0.70 12.24
N GLU A 290 -38.04 -0.10 11.93
CA GLU A 290 -37.42 -0.01 10.60
C GLU A 290 -36.35 -1.08 10.40
N TRP A 291 -36.14 -1.94 11.39
CA TRP A 291 -35.25 -3.10 11.28
C TRP A 291 -35.75 -4.07 10.23
N THR A 292 -34.79 -4.63 9.50
CA THR A 292 -35.02 -5.50 8.34
C THR A 292 -34.35 -6.84 8.56
N ALA A 293 -34.79 -7.84 7.80
CA ALA A 293 -34.12 -9.13 7.73
C ALA A 293 -33.20 -9.18 6.50
N PRO A 294 -32.17 -10.05 6.50
CA PRO A 294 -31.29 -10.26 5.35
C PRO A 294 -32.08 -10.57 4.08
N SER A 295 -31.64 -10.10 2.91
CA SER A 295 -32.31 -10.39 1.64
C SER A 295 -32.02 -11.80 1.15
N ASP A 296 -33.01 -12.48 0.55
CA ASP A 296 -32.80 -13.76 -0.16
C ASP A 296 -32.53 -13.53 -1.66
N LEU A 297 -32.50 -12.25 -2.08
CA LEU A 297 -32.28 -11.84 -3.47
C LEU A 297 -30.79 -11.82 -3.79
N VAL A 298 -30.43 -12.42 -4.92
CA VAL A 298 -29.10 -12.36 -5.50
C VAL A 298 -29.11 -11.27 -6.57
N PHE A 299 -28.27 -10.25 -6.37
CA PHE A 299 -28.10 -9.14 -7.31
C PHE A 299 -26.62 -9.02 -7.68
N GLU A 300 -26.32 -9.15 -8.97
CA GLU A 300 -25.03 -8.79 -9.54
C GLU A 300 -25.13 -7.43 -10.26
N ASP A 301 -24.04 -6.66 -10.27
CA ASP A 301 -23.96 -5.42 -11.04
C ASP A 301 -23.60 -5.74 -12.49
N GLU A 302 -24.59 -5.77 -13.37
CA GLU A 302 -24.42 -6.05 -14.81
C GLU A 302 -23.75 -4.87 -15.55
N GLY A 303 -23.59 -3.70 -14.91
CA GLY A 303 -22.92 -2.53 -15.45
C GLY A 303 -23.86 -1.54 -16.15
N LEU A 304 -23.39 -0.88 -17.19
CA LEU A 304 -24.19 0.07 -17.97
C LEU A 304 -24.82 -0.65 -19.16
N VAL A 305 -26.06 -1.11 -18.99
CA VAL A 305 -26.94 -1.33 -20.14
C VAL A 305 -27.23 0.04 -20.76
N GLU A 306 -27.25 0.16 -22.09
CA GLU A 306 -27.41 1.41 -22.86
C GLU A 306 -28.62 2.30 -22.44
N SER A 307 -29.54 1.78 -21.63
CA SER A 307 -30.57 2.55 -20.94
C SER A 307 -30.08 3.03 -19.56
N GLY A 308 -29.41 4.17 -19.53
CA GLY A 308 -28.92 4.81 -18.32
C GLY A 308 -29.93 4.87 -17.17
N VAL A 309 -29.43 4.70 -15.95
CA VAL A 309 -30.08 5.01 -14.65
C VAL A 309 -31.17 4.03 -14.16
N ASP A 310 -31.76 3.16 -14.99
CA ASP A 310 -32.98 2.43 -14.58
C ASP A 310 -32.74 1.11 -13.79
N GLU A 311 -31.69 0.33 -14.08
CA GLU A 311 -31.56 -1.04 -13.55
C GLU A 311 -31.35 -1.11 -12.02
N VAL A 312 -30.51 -0.25 -11.45
CA VAL A 312 -30.28 -0.31 -10.00
C VAL A 312 -31.40 0.33 -9.21
N LEU A 313 -32.08 1.33 -9.77
CA LEU A 313 -33.30 1.84 -9.16
C LEU A 313 -34.38 0.75 -9.14
N ARG A 314 -34.47 -0.08 -10.19
CA ARG A 314 -35.34 -1.26 -10.21
C ARG A 314 -34.93 -2.31 -9.17
N LYS A 315 -33.64 -2.71 -9.11
CA LYS A 315 -33.13 -3.66 -8.11
C LYS A 315 -33.31 -3.14 -6.67
N GLU A 316 -33.16 -1.82 -6.44
CA GLU A 316 -33.47 -1.18 -5.14
C GLU A 316 -34.97 -1.20 -4.82
N ALA A 317 -35.84 -0.99 -5.82
CA ALA A 317 -37.29 -1.11 -5.64
C ALA A 317 -37.69 -2.55 -5.30
N GLU A 318 -37.13 -3.54 -5.97
CA GLU A 318 -37.32 -4.97 -5.67
C GLU A 318 -36.85 -5.31 -4.25
N LEU A 319 -35.67 -4.83 -3.85
CA LEU A 319 -35.16 -4.99 -2.48
C LEU A 319 -36.13 -4.39 -1.45
N ASN A 320 -36.68 -3.19 -1.72
CA ASN A 320 -37.61 -2.53 -0.82
C ASN A 320 -38.96 -3.26 -0.72
N VAL A 321 -39.45 -3.87 -1.80
CA VAL A 321 -40.64 -4.73 -1.77
C VAL A 321 -40.39 -5.99 -0.92
N GLY A 322 -39.19 -6.57 -1.02
CA GLY A 322 -38.79 -7.74 -0.21
C GLY A 322 -38.82 -7.49 1.31
N LYS A 323 -38.45 -6.28 1.75
CA LYS A 323 -38.45 -5.88 3.18
C LYS A 323 -39.83 -6.02 3.83
N GLY A 324 -40.91 -5.76 3.09
CA GLY A 324 -42.28 -5.76 3.62
C GLY A 324 -42.87 -7.15 3.87
N LYS A 325 -42.22 -8.23 3.40
CA LYS A 325 -42.76 -9.60 3.44
C LYS A 325 -42.24 -10.46 4.60
N LYS A 326 -41.25 -10.00 5.38
CA LYS A 326 -40.58 -10.81 6.41
C LYS A 326 -41.18 -10.61 7.80
N GLU A 327 -41.26 -11.69 8.58
CA GLU A 327 -41.82 -11.72 9.92
C GLU A 327 -40.99 -10.90 10.92
N ALA A 328 -41.59 -10.52 12.05
CA ALA A 328 -40.94 -9.65 13.04
C ALA A 328 -39.78 -10.35 13.79
N GLU A 329 -39.81 -11.68 13.91
CA GLU A 329 -38.79 -12.46 14.63
C GLU A 329 -37.43 -12.53 13.91
N ASP A 330 -37.42 -12.36 12.58
CA ASP A 330 -36.19 -12.40 11.77
C ASP A 330 -35.51 -11.03 11.62
N ARG A 331 -36.10 -9.97 12.19
CA ARG A 331 -35.59 -8.60 12.04
C ARG A 331 -34.29 -8.44 12.82
N LYS A 332 -33.23 -8.06 12.11
CA LYS A 332 -31.93 -7.75 12.68
C LYS A 332 -31.76 -6.22 12.74
N PRO A 333 -30.84 -5.72 13.60
CA PRO A 333 -30.53 -4.31 13.62
C PRO A 333 -30.16 -3.79 12.24
N THR A 334 -30.80 -2.69 11.82
CA THR A 334 -30.55 -2.06 10.52
C THR A 334 -30.15 -0.62 10.72
N GLY A 335 -29.25 -0.12 9.90
CA GLY A 335 -28.79 1.26 9.95
C GLY A 335 -28.29 1.77 8.61
N ARG A 336 -27.62 2.92 8.66
CA ARG A 336 -26.92 3.52 7.52
C ARG A 336 -25.53 4.01 7.90
N VAL A 337 -24.60 3.90 6.96
CA VAL A 337 -23.28 4.47 7.06
C VAL A 337 -23.37 5.99 6.90
N VAL A 338 -22.91 6.74 7.90
CA VAL A 338 -22.90 8.22 7.91
C VAL A 338 -21.51 8.81 7.67
N GLY A 339 -20.47 7.99 7.72
CA GLY A 339 -19.11 8.40 7.42
C GLY A 339 -18.14 7.23 7.47
N VAL A 340 -16.98 7.41 6.84
CA VAL A 340 -15.91 6.41 6.83
C VAL A 340 -14.75 6.94 7.65
N ILE A 341 -14.41 6.21 8.72
CA ILE A 341 -13.37 6.59 9.68
C ILE A 341 -11.99 6.21 9.14
N ARG A 342 -11.88 5.01 8.56
CA ARG A 342 -10.64 4.51 7.96
C ARG A 342 -10.95 3.68 6.73
N ARG A 343 -10.40 4.10 5.59
CA ARG A 343 -10.43 3.33 4.33
C ARG A 343 -9.50 2.14 4.41
N LYS A 344 -9.90 1.02 3.81
CA LYS A 344 -9.08 -0.19 3.60
C LYS A 344 -8.90 -0.46 2.10
N TRP A 345 -8.64 0.59 1.34
CA TRP A 345 -8.34 0.45 -0.08
C TRP A 345 -6.95 -0.17 -0.27
N ARG A 346 -6.87 -1.04 -1.26
CA ARG A 346 -5.64 -1.69 -1.71
C ARG A 346 -5.60 -1.71 -3.24
N GLN A 347 -4.53 -2.25 -3.78
CA GLN A 347 -4.47 -2.63 -5.19
C GLN A 347 -5.43 -3.81 -5.44
N TYR A 348 -6.30 -3.67 -6.43
CA TYR A 348 -7.28 -4.69 -6.82
C TYR A 348 -6.93 -5.26 -8.19
N CYS A 349 -6.94 -6.58 -8.30
CA CYS A 349 -6.74 -7.28 -9.56
C CYS A 349 -8.09 -7.51 -10.24
N GLY A 350 -8.11 -7.50 -11.57
CA GLY A 350 -9.36 -7.68 -12.33
C GLY A 350 -9.18 -7.50 -13.82
N ILE A 351 -10.28 -7.20 -14.51
CA ILE A 351 -10.34 -7.02 -15.96
C ILE A 351 -11.15 -5.77 -16.32
N LEU A 352 -11.02 -5.30 -17.56
CA LEU A 352 -11.97 -4.32 -18.10
C LEU A 352 -13.28 -4.99 -18.51
N GLN A 353 -14.40 -4.28 -18.30
CA GLN A 353 -15.72 -4.72 -18.71
C GLN A 353 -15.80 -4.86 -20.23
N GLN A 354 -16.18 -6.04 -20.73
CA GLN A 354 -16.11 -6.37 -22.15
C GLN A 354 -17.17 -5.66 -23.00
N ASP A 355 -18.38 -5.43 -22.47
CA ASP A 355 -19.54 -4.93 -23.23
C ASP A 355 -19.60 -3.39 -23.39
N GLY A 356 -18.45 -2.70 -23.46
CA GLY A 356 -18.39 -1.23 -23.58
C GLY A 356 -17.54 -0.78 -24.76
N ASP A 357 -17.65 0.51 -25.14
CA ASP A 357 -16.80 1.10 -26.19
C ASP A 357 -15.32 1.03 -25.77
N ALA A 358 -14.55 0.19 -26.46
CA ALA A 358 -13.14 -0.01 -26.22
C ALA A 358 -12.26 1.21 -26.56
N SER A 359 -12.80 2.16 -27.33
CA SER A 359 -12.13 3.39 -27.74
C SER A 359 -12.41 4.55 -26.78
N GLY A 360 -13.36 4.39 -25.86
CA GLY A 360 -13.69 5.39 -24.87
C GLY A 360 -12.54 5.67 -23.91
N LEU A 361 -12.32 6.95 -23.58
CA LEU A 361 -11.31 7.36 -22.60
C LEU A 361 -11.59 6.80 -21.19
N TYR A 362 -12.87 6.66 -20.83
CA TYR A 362 -13.30 6.09 -19.56
C TYR A 362 -13.72 4.63 -19.74
N GLN A 363 -13.16 3.76 -18.91
CA GLN A 363 -13.40 2.32 -18.92
C GLN A 363 -13.87 1.88 -17.53
N LEU A 364 -14.72 0.85 -17.47
CA LEU A 364 -15.11 0.21 -16.22
C LEU A 364 -14.23 -1.01 -15.96
N PHE A 365 -13.53 -0.98 -14.84
CA PHE A 365 -12.78 -2.09 -14.28
C PHE A 365 -13.68 -2.95 -13.39
N VAL A 366 -13.60 -4.26 -13.57
CA VAL A 366 -14.32 -5.27 -12.80
C VAL A 366 -13.30 -6.00 -11.92
N PRO A 367 -13.29 -5.76 -10.60
CA PRO A 367 -12.42 -6.46 -9.66
C PRO A 367 -12.69 -7.98 -9.64
N ALA A 368 -11.66 -8.76 -9.34
CA ALA A 368 -11.77 -10.21 -9.15
C ALA A 368 -12.56 -10.57 -7.87
N GLU A 369 -12.43 -9.77 -6.80
CA GLU A 369 -13.26 -9.89 -5.60
C GLU A 369 -14.62 -9.22 -5.82
N LYS A 370 -15.69 -10.03 -5.88
CA LYS A 370 -17.08 -9.59 -6.13
C LYS A 370 -17.60 -8.59 -5.09
N ARG A 371 -17.05 -8.58 -3.88
CA ARG A 371 -17.42 -7.62 -2.82
C ARG A 371 -16.96 -6.18 -3.09
N VAL A 372 -16.06 -5.97 -4.06
CA VAL A 372 -15.57 -4.65 -4.43
C VAL A 372 -16.39 -4.15 -5.63
N PRO A 373 -16.93 -2.93 -5.59
CA PRO A 373 -17.69 -2.39 -6.72
C PRO A 373 -16.78 -2.19 -7.93
N LYS A 374 -17.39 -2.16 -9.13
CA LYS A 374 -16.69 -1.77 -10.36
C LYS A 374 -16.07 -0.38 -10.19
N ILE A 375 -14.90 -0.15 -10.79
CA ILE A 375 -14.13 1.08 -10.67
C ILE A 375 -14.07 1.75 -12.04
N ARG A 376 -14.32 3.07 -12.11
CA ARG A 376 -14.10 3.84 -13.33
C ARG A 376 -12.64 4.23 -13.42
N ILE A 377 -11.97 3.88 -14.51
CA ILE A 377 -10.59 4.28 -14.79
C ILE A 377 -10.52 5.07 -16.09
N GLN A 378 -9.52 5.93 -16.20
CA GLN A 378 -9.19 6.66 -17.42
C GLN A 378 -8.01 5.97 -18.11
N THR A 379 -8.17 5.55 -19.37
CA THR A 379 -7.09 4.86 -20.10
C THR A 379 -7.22 5.06 -21.60
N ARG A 380 -6.09 5.27 -22.28
CA ARG A 380 -6.05 5.33 -23.76
C ARG A 380 -5.72 3.98 -24.41
N GLN A 381 -5.35 2.98 -23.62
CA GLN A 381 -4.99 1.63 -24.07
C GLN A 381 -6.12 0.61 -23.80
N GLY A 382 -7.38 1.06 -23.79
CA GLY A 382 -8.55 0.23 -23.51
C GLY A 382 -8.61 -1.05 -24.35
N VAL A 383 -8.28 -0.98 -25.63
CA VAL A 383 -8.24 -2.14 -26.54
C VAL A 383 -7.24 -3.20 -26.07
N PHE A 384 -6.03 -2.82 -25.70
CA PHE A 384 -5.00 -3.74 -25.22
C PHE A 384 -5.36 -4.31 -23.85
N LEU A 385 -5.71 -3.43 -22.90
CA LEU A 385 -6.00 -3.82 -21.51
C LEU A 385 -7.22 -4.74 -21.37
N ARG A 386 -8.16 -4.73 -22.32
CA ARG A 386 -9.29 -5.68 -22.37
C ARG A 386 -8.88 -7.14 -22.51
N THR A 387 -7.68 -7.38 -23.06
CA THR A 387 -7.12 -8.73 -23.23
C THR A 387 -6.28 -9.18 -22.03
N GLN A 388 -6.10 -8.31 -21.04
CA GLN A 388 -5.16 -8.50 -19.94
C GLN A 388 -5.88 -8.54 -18.58
N LYS A 389 -5.27 -9.23 -17.62
CA LYS A 389 -5.51 -9.00 -16.19
C LYS A 389 -4.73 -7.76 -15.79
N ILE A 390 -5.38 -6.85 -15.08
CA ILE A 390 -4.79 -5.57 -14.69
C ILE A 390 -4.99 -5.31 -13.20
N VAL A 391 -4.14 -4.46 -12.65
CA VAL A 391 -4.20 -3.96 -11.28
C VAL A 391 -4.66 -2.50 -11.29
N VAL A 392 -5.64 -2.17 -10.46
CA VAL A 392 -6.23 -0.84 -10.32
C VAL A 392 -6.30 -0.46 -8.84
N THR A 393 -6.03 0.81 -8.54
CA THR A 393 -6.20 1.40 -7.20
C THR A 393 -7.37 2.37 -7.21
N ILE A 394 -8.14 2.43 -6.12
CA ILE A 394 -9.21 3.43 -5.94
C ILE A 394 -8.58 4.73 -5.43
N ASP A 395 -8.91 5.84 -6.08
CA ASP A 395 -8.42 7.18 -5.72
C ASP A 395 -9.43 7.94 -4.87
N LEU A 396 -10.68 7.98 -5.34
CA LEU A 396 -11.76 8.70 -4.67
C LEU A 396 -13.12 8.17 -5.11
N TRP A 397 -14.16 8.46 -4.34
CA TRP A 397 -15.55 8.13 -4.71
C TRP A 397 -16.43 9.37 -4.52
N PRO A 398 -16.71 10.13 -5.60
CA PRO A 398 -17.55 11.32 -5.53
C PRO A 398 -18.99 10.99 -5.19
N ARG A 399 -19.72 11.93 -4.59
CA ARG A 399 -21.14 11.76 -4.24
C ARG A 399 -22.07 11.61 -5.44
N HIS A 400 -21.71 12.23 -6.56
CA HIS A 400 -22.48 12.18 -7.80
C HIS A 400 -22.13 10.98 -8.68
N SER A 401 -21.05 10.25 -8.37
CA SER A 401 -20.60 9.12 -9.17
C SER A 401 -21.10 7.80 -8.60
N ARG A 402 -21.76 6.99 -9.43
CA ARG A 402 -22.18 5.63 -9.09
C ARG A 402 -21.01 4.72 -8.72
N TYR A 403 -19.87 4.88 -9.41
CA TYR A 403 -18.68 4.05 -9.24
C TYR A 403 -17.54 4.89 -8.65
N PRO A 404 -16.67 4.29 -7.82
CA PRO A 404 -15.40 4.91 -7.45
C PRO A 404 -14.56 5.20 -8.70
N GLU A 405 -13.75 6.22 -8.60
CA GLU A 405 -12.72 6.58 -9.57
C GLU A 405 -11.38 6.02 -9.11
N GLY A 406 -10.59 5.55 -10.06
CA GLY A 406 -9.29 4.97 -9.80
C GLY A 406 -8.38 5.05 -11.01
N HIS A 407 -7.15 4.64 -10.83
CA HIS A 407 -6.13 4.63 -11.88
C HIS A 407 -5.54 3.24 -12.09
N PHE A 408 -5.00 3.03 -13.29
CA PHE A 408 -4.32 1.80 -13.65
C PHE A 408 -2.93 1.76 -13.03
N VAL A 409 -2.53 0.64 -12.44
CA VAL A 409 -1.20 0.47 -11.86
C VAL A 409 -0.29 -0.32 -12.81
N ARG A 410 -0.70 -1.53 -13.19
CA ARG A 410 0.07 -2.39 -14.10
C ARG A 410 -0.79 -3.47 -14.74
N ALA A 411 -0.33 -3.97 -15.88
CA ALA A 411 -0.86 -5.17 -16.51
C ALA A 411 -0.08 -6.39 -15.98
N LEU A 412 -0.79 -7.45 -15.63
CA LEU A 412 -0.20 -8.70 -15.12
C LEU A 412 0.12 -9.67 -16.27
N GLY A 413 -0.74 -9.71 -17.28
CA GLY A 413 -0.60 -10.59 -18.44
C GLY A 413 -1.96 -10.98 -19.03
N ALA A 414 -1.94 -11.88 -20.01
CA ALA A 414 -3.13 -12.24 -20.78
C ALA A 414 -4.16 -12.98 -19.91
N ILE A 415 -5.45 -12.72 -20.16
CA ILE A 415 -6.54 -13.42 -19.47
C ILE A 415 -6.48 -14.92 -19.83
N GLY A 416 -6.54 -15.78 -18.82
CA GLY A 416 -6.46 -17.23 -18.99
C GLY A 416 -5.03 -17.80 -19.04
N ASP A 417 -4.00 -16.95 -19.02
CA ASP A 417 -2.63 -17.42 -18.81
C ASP A 417 -2.43 -17.94 -17.37
N GLN A 418 -1.82 -19.11 -17.24
CA GLN A 418 -1.66 -19.76 -15.94
C GLN A 418 -0.77 -18.97 -14.97
N ALA A 419 0.31 -18.36 -15.47
CA ALA A 419 1.21 -17.57 -14.62
C ALA A 419 0.52 -16.30 -14.14
N THR A 420 -0.25 -15.64 -15.02
CA THR A 420 -1.05 -14.47 -14.69
C THR A 420 -2.14 -14.76 -13.67
N GLU A 421 -2.94 -15.82 -13.84
CA GLU A 421 -4.00 -16.16 -12.88
C GLU A 421 -3.44 -16.53 -11.50
N ASN A 422 -2.29 -17.22 -11.46
CA ASN A 422 -1.57 -17.48 -10.22
C ASN A 422 -1.14 -16.18 -9.52
N GLU A 423 -0.60 -15.22 -10.27
CA GLU A 423 -0.19 -13.92 -9.72
C GLU A 423 -1.40 -13.13 -9.17
N VAL A 424 -2.54 -13.13 -9.88
CA VAL A 424 -3.79 -12.51 -9.43
C VAL A 424 -4.22 -13.08 -8.08
N VAL A 425 -4.21 -14.41 -7.92
CA VAL A 425 -4.61 -15.05 -6.66
C VAL A 425 -3.69 -14.65 -5.52
N LEU A 426 -2.38 -14.59 -5.76
CA LEU A 426 -1.39 -14.18 -4.75
C LEU A 426 -1.59 -12.72 -4.33
N LEU A 427 -1.80 -11.81 -5.28
CA LEU A 427 -2.04 -10.40 -4.99
C LEU A 427 -3.35 -10.16 -4.23
N GLU A 428 -4.43 -10.83 -4.61
CA GLU A 428 -5.75 -10.68 -3.95
C GLU A 428 -5.75 -11.14 -2.49
N HIS A 429 -4.85 -12.06 -2.14
CA HIS A 429 -4.67 -12.57 -0.77
C HIS A 429 -3.45 -11.97 -0.07
N GLU A 430 -2.86 -10.91 -0.62
CA GLU A 430 -1.71 -10.19 -0.05
C GLU A 430 -0.50 -11.12 0.24
N VAL A 431 -0.31 -12.17 -0.58
CA VAL A 431 0.81 -13.12 -0.45
C VAL A 431 2.05 -12.52 -1.10
N PRO A 432 3.12 -12.21 -0.33
CA PRO A 432 4.36 -11.69 -0.89
C PRO A 432 5.03 -12.76 -1.75
N HIS A 433 5.19 -12.49 -3.04
CA HIS A 433 5.76 -13.42 -4.02
C HIS A 433 6.91 -12.81 -4.84
N ASN A 434 7.39 -11.65 -4.39
CA ASN A 434 8.56 -11.00 -4.96
C ASN A 434 9.83 -11.80 -4.66
N GLN A 435 10.87 -11.58 -5.46
CA GLN A 435 12.20 -12.12 -5.19
C GLN A 435 12.74 -11.54 -3.87
N PHE A 436 13.57 -12.33 -3.18
CA PHE A 436 14.23 -11.88 -1.96
C PHE A 436 15.21 -10.74 -2.27
N SER A 437 15.25 -9.72 -1.41
CA SER A 437 16.15 -8.58 -1.60
C SER A 437 17.62 -8.98 -1.42
N GLU A 438 18.54 -8.19 -1.96
CA GLU A 438 19.97 -8.44 -1.77
C GLU A 438 20.39 -8.47 -0.29
N GLN A 439 19.74 -7.67 0.56
CA GLN A 439 20.01 -7.65 1.99
C GLN A 439 19.67 -9.01 2.63
N VAL A 440 18.56 -9.62 2.20
CA VAL A 440 18.17 -10.97 2.62
C VAL A 440 19.17 -11.99 2.10
N LEU A 441 19.56 -11.89 0.81
CA LEU A 441 20.53 -12.81 0.21
C LEU A 441 21.94 -12.69 0.83
N LYS A 442 22.33 -11.52 1.32
CA LYS A 442 23.61 -11.30 2.03
C LYS A 442 23.63 -11.98 3.42
N CYS A 443 22.47 -12.30 3.99
CA CYS A 443 22.38 -13.05 5.25
C CYS A 443 22.63 -14.56 5.06
N LEU A 444 22.71 -15.03 3.81
CA LEU A 444 22.84 -16.44 3.50
C LEU A 444 24.25 -16.96 3.76
N PRO A 445 24.40 -18.21 4.23
CA PRO A 445 25.71 -18.85 4.32
C PRO A 445 26.31 -19.01 2.92
N LYS A 446 27.63 -18.91 2.82
CA LYS A 446 28.33 -19.20 1.56
C LYS A 446 28.18 -20.68 1.24
N LEU A 447 27.81 -20.99 0.00
CA LEU A 447 27.71 -22.35 -0.49
C LEU A 447 29.05 -22.80 -1.12
N PRO A 448 29.44 -24.08 -0.96
CA PRO A 448 28.76 -25.12 -0.19
C PRO A 448 28.95 -24.96 1.32
N TRP A 449 27.87 -25.12 2.09
CA TRP A 449 27.93 -25.12 3.56
C TRP A 449 28.32 -26.51 4.08
N ILE A 450 29.23 -26.55 5.04
CA ILE A 450 29.73 -27.77 5.71
C ILE A 450 29.70 -27.50 7.22
N ILE A 451 29.36 -28.52 8.00
CA ILE A 451 29.37 -28.44 9.46
C ILE A 451 30.78 -28.06 9.94
N THR A 452 30.86 -27.07 10.84
CA THR A 452 32.14 -26.60 11.36
C THR A 452 32.57 -27.39 12.59
N ASP A 453 33.86 -27.41 12.91
CA ASP A 453 34.36 -28.08 14.13
C ASP A 453 33.73 -27.50 15.40
N ALA A 454 33.43 -26.19 15.40
CA ALA A 454 32.73 -25.52 16.50
C ALA A 454 31.28 -26.02 16.65
N ASP A 455 30.59 -26.30 15.54
CA ASP A 455 29.24 -26.89 15.57
C ASP A 455 29.27 -28.32 16.11
N VAL A 456 30.31 -29.10 15.75
CA VAL A 456 30.50 -30.48 16.23
C VAL A 456 30.76 -30.51 17.73
N GLU A 457 31.55 -29.57 18.26
CA GLU A 457 31.84 -29.49 19.70
C GLU A 457 30.60 -29.09 20.54
N ALA A 458 29.74 -28.23 19.98
CA ALA A 458 28.57 -27.72 20.69
C ALA A 458 27.32 -28.62 20.63
N ARG A 459 27.31 -29.67 19.78
CA ARG A 459 26.12 -30.46 19.45
C ARG A 459 26.30 -31.94 19.73
N VAL A 460 25.18 -32.63 19.94
CA VAL A 460 25.16 -34.09 20.09
C VAL A 460 25.26 -34.72 18.71
N ASP A 461 26.20 -35.64 18.54
CA ASP A 461 26.35 -36.40 17.30
C ASP A 461 25.43 -37.63 17.32
N LEU A 462 24.46 -37.66 16.39
CA LEU A 462 23.50 -38.76 16.20
C LEU A 462 23.62 -39.39 14.81
N ARG A 463 24.73 -39.15 14.11
CA ARG A 463 24.93 -39.61 12.72
C ARG A 463 25.05 -41.13 12.58
N ASP A 464 25.23 -41.84 13.68
CA ASP A 464 25.29 -43.31 13.76
C ASP A 464 23.91 -43.97 13.89
N ILE A 465 22.84 -43.19 14.09
CA ILE A 465 21.47 -43.67 14.23
C ILE A 465 20.80 -43.78 12.86
N ASP A 466 20.08 -44.89 12.63
CA ASP A 466 19.25 -45.09 11.45
C ASP A 466 18.01 -44.17 11.51
N ILE A 467 18.07 -43.06 10.77
CA ILE A 467 17.03 -42.04 10.69
C ILE A 467 16.43 -42.02 9.27
N CYS A 468 15.10 -41.95 9.16
CA CYS A 468 14.39 -41.83 7.88
C CYS A 468 13.31 -40.75 7.93
N SER A 469 13.02 -40.11 6.79
CA SER A 469 11.85 -39.26 6.61
C SER A 469 10.75 -39.99 5.84
N VAL A 470 9.50 -39.54 5.98
CA VAL A 470 8.33 -40.13 5.30
C VAL A 470 7.55 -39.00 4.65
N ASP A 471 7.87 -38.72 3.38
CA ASP A 471 7.36 -37.56 2.66
C ASP A 471 6.51 -37.93 1.44
N PRO A 472 5.59 -37.04 1.00
CA PRO A 472 4.88 -37.20 -0.25
C PRO A 472 5.81 -37.27 -1.48
N PRO A 473 5.39 -37.94 -2.57
CA PRO A 473 6.16 -37.95 -3.81
C PRO A 473 6.45 -36.53 -4.32
N GLY A 474 7.73 -36.23 -4.59
CA GLY A 474 8.16 -34.92 -5.08
C GLY A 474 8.39 -33.85 -4.00
N CYS A 475 8.30 -34.20 -2.71
CA CYS A 475 8.71 -33.31 -1.63
C CYS A 475 10.18 -32.91 -1.81
N THR A 476 10.44 -31.61 -1.71
CA THR A 476 11.81 -31.05 -1.77
C THR A 476 12.20 -30.42 -0.43
N ASP A 477 11.25 -30.39 0.50
CA ASP A 477 11.25 -29.70 1.76
C ASP A 477 11.03 -30.65 2.94
N ILE A 478 12.02 -31.51 3.19
CA ILE A 478 12.02 -32.49 4.28
C ILE A 478 12.32 -31.80 5.62
N ASP A 479 11.26 -31.40 6.34
CA ASP A 479 11.36 -30.69 7.62
C ASP A 479 11.58 -31.62 8.81
N ASP A 480 11.12 -32.87 8.72
CA ASP A 480 11.19 -33.85 9.79
C ASP A 480 11.79 -35.20 9.36
N ALA A 481 12.44 -35.85 10.31
CA ALA A 481 12.85 -37.25 10.20
C ALA A 481 12.69 -37.96 11.53
N LEU A 482 12.52 -39.28 11.46
CA LEU A 482 12.18 -40.10 12.60
C LEU A 482 13.15 -41.25 12.75
N HIS A 483 13.36 -41.67 13.98
CA HIS A 483 13.90 -42.98 14.28
C HIS A 483 13.12 -43.64 15.42
N CYS A 484 13.17 -44.97 15.45
CA CYS A 484 12.64 -45.77 16.54
C CYS A 484 13.61 -46.93 16.80
N ARG A 485 14.17 -47.01 18.00
CA ARG A 485 15.08 -48.10 18.39
C ARG A 485 14.70 -48.69 19.75
N PRO A 486 14.85 -50.01 19.96
CA PRO A 486 14.65 -50.60 21.26
C PRO A 486 15.74 -50.14 22.24
N LEU A 487 15.34 -49.60 23.39
CA LEU A 487 16.25 -49.26 24.50
C LEU A 487 16.34 -50.41 25.51
N THR A 488 15.20 -51.09 25.76
CA THR A 488 15.11 -52.33 26.54
C THR A 488 14.11 -53.28 25.87
N LYS A 489 13.80 -54.43 26.50
CA LYS A 489 12.79 -55.37 25.95
C LYS A 489 11.39 -54.75 25.78
N ASP A 490 11.01 -53.82 26.65
CA ASP A 490 9.66 -53.25 26.70
C ASP A 490 9.67 -51.71 26.53
N THR A 491 10.79 -51.13 26.15
CA THR A 491 10.95 -49.67 26.01
C THR A 491 11.64 -49.34 24.70
N PHE A 492 11.06 -48.40 23.96
CA PHE A 492 11.61 -47.85 22.72
C PHE A 492 12.00 -46.40 22.93
N GLU A 493 13.12 -46.01 22.33
CA GLU A 493 13.48 -44.62 22.11
C GLU A 493 12.91 -44.21 20.75
N VAL A 494 12.14 -43.13 20.75
CA VAL A 494 11.59 -42.52 19.53
C VAL A 494 12.15 -41.11 19.47
N GLY A 495 12.91 -40.82 18.42
CA GLY A 495 13.39 -39.47 18.16
C GLY A 495 12.64 -38.85 16.99
N VAL A 496 12.17 -37.63 17.20
CA VAL A 496 11.65 -36.75 16.16
C VAL A 496 12.70 -35.66 15.95
N HIS A 497 13.28 -35.63 14.76
CA HIS A 497 14.34 -34.72 14.38
C HIS A 497 13.75 -33.67 13.44
N ILE A 498 13.88 -32.39 13.80
CA ILE A 498 13.31 -31.27 13.04
C ILE A 498 14.47 -30.47 12.45
N ALA A 499 14.31 -29.93 11.25
CA ALA A 499 15.33 -29.06 10.66
C ALA A 499 15.67 -27.87 11.56
N ASP A 500 16.97 -27.68 11.89
CA ASP A 500 17.42 -26.55 12.73
C ASP A 500 17.53 -25.25 11.93
N VAL A 501 16.39 -24.67 11.59
CA VAL A 501 16.30 -23.37 10.90
C VAL A 501 16.92 -22.25 11.75
N SER A 502 16.87 -22.37 13.08
CA SER A 502 17.36 -21.37 14.04
C SER A 502 18.89 -21.18 14.00
N HIS A 503 19.62 -22.18 13.50
CA HIS A 503 21.05 -22.07 13.26
C HIS A 503 21.36 -21.03 12.17
N PHE A 504 20.54 -20.97 11.13
CA PHE A 504 20.74 -20.13 9.94
C PHE A 504 20.00 -18.78 10.03
N ILE A 505 18.80 -18.77 10.60
CA ILE A 505 17.98 -17.56 10.73
C ILE A 505 18.15 -16.98 12.14
N ARG A 506 18.83 -15.83 12.24
CA ARG A 506 19.09 -15.16 13.51
C ARG A 506 18.12 -13.98 13.73
N PRO A 507 17.63 -13.76 14.96
CA PRO A 507 16.69 -12.69 15.25
C PRO A 507 17.20 -11.30 14.83
N GLY A 508 16.32 -10.51 14.22
CA GLY A 508 16.59 -9.14 13.80
C GLY A 508 17.44 -9.00 12.52
N THR A 509 17.80 -10.11 11.88
CA THR A 509 18.41 -10.08 10.53
C THR A 509 17.36 -9.76 9.46
N ALA A 510 17.80 -9.27 8.29
CA ALA A 510 16.88 -9.00 7.18
C ALA A 510 16.09 -10.27 6.75
N LEU A 511 16.76 -11.42 6.80
CA LEU A 511 16.15 -12.73 6.53
C LEU A 511 15.06 -13.10 7.54
N ASP A 512 15.28 -12.85 8.83
CA ASP A 512 14.28 -13.07 9.88
C ASP A 512 13.05 -12.16 9.70
N VAL A 513 13.27 -10.87 9.41
CA VAL A 513 12.19 -9.92 9.14
C VAL A 513 11.37 -10.33 7.91
N GLU A 514 12.02 -10.75 6.84
CA GLU A 514 11.33 -11.19 5.62
C GLU A 514 10.59 -12.52 5.82
N ALA A 515 11.20 -13.48 6.52
CA ALA A 515 10.54 -14.74 6.88
C ALA A 515 9.30 -14.49 7.76
N ALA A 516 9.40 -13.58 8.74
CA ALA A 516 8.27 -13.18 9.57
C ALA A 516 7.17 -12.47 8.77
N ASN A 517 7.52 -11.65 7.77
CA ASN A 517 6.56 -11.00 6.88
C ASN A 517 5.79 -12.02 6.01
N ARG A 518 6.48 -13.05 5.49
CA ARG A 518 5.85 -14.12 4.69
C ARG A 518 5.07 -15.10 5.56
N ALA A 519 5.53 -15.33 6.79
CA ALA A 519 4.99 -16.18 7.84
C ALA A 519 4.85 -17.68 7.53
N THR A 520 4.52 -18.05 6.29
CA THR A 520 4.33 -19.43 5.85
C THR A 520 4.72 -19.57 4.38
N THR A 521 5.14 -20.77 3.99
CA THR A 521 5.23 -21.15 2.58
C THR A 521 3.80 -21.35 2.05
N VAL A 522 3.50 -20.78 0.88
CA VAL A 522 2.18 -20.89 0.24
C VAL A 522 2.26 -21.86 -0.94
N TYR A 523 1.44 -22.90 -0.91
CA TYR A 523 1.37 -23.92 -1.96
C TYR A 523 0.17 -23.66 -2.88
N LEU A 524 0.46 -23.41 -4.14
CA LEU A 524 -0.50 -23.44 -5.25
C LEU A 524 -0.41 -24.79 -5.95
N VAL A 525 -1.37 -25.08 -6.83
CA VAL A 525 -1.45 -26.36 -7.57
C VAL A 525 -0.16 -26.68 -8.35
N ASN A 526 0.50 -25.65 -8.89
CA ASN A 526 1.67 -25.78 -9.76
C ASN A 526 2.87 -24.92 -9.32
N LYS A 527 2.77 -24.21 -8.19
CA LYS A 527 3.81 -23.26 -7.74
C LYS A 527 3.88 -23.26 -6.22
N ARG A 528 5.08 -23.17 -5.69
CA ARG A 528 5.35 -22.95 -4.27
C ARG A 528 5.94 -21.56 -4.10
N ILE A 529 5.45 -20.80 -3.13
CA ILE A 529 6.00 -19.50 -2.74
C ILE A 529 6.71 -19.68 -1.41
N ASP A 530 8.04 -19.71 -1.45
CA ASP A 530 8.84 -20.04 -0.28
C ASP A 530 8.84 -18.91 0.77
N MET A 531 8.73 -19.31 2.05
CA MET A 531 8.94 -18.42 3.19
C MET A 531 10.39 -17.94 3.30
N VAL A 532 11.34 -18.81 2.98
CA VAL A 532 12.78 -18.56 3.07
C VAL A 532 13.45 -18.88 1.74
N SER A 533 14.58 -18.26 1.44
CA SER A 533 15.19 -18.41 0.10
C SER A 533 15.46 -19.87 -0.26
N VAL A 534 15.27 -20.20 -1.54
CA VAL A 534 15.56 -21.52 -2.11
C VAL A 534 17.00 -21.94 -1.81
N GLU A 535 17.92 -20.99 -1.67
CA GLU A 535 19.31 -21.27 -1.30
C GLU A 535 19.46 -21.75 0.14
N ILE A 536 18.63 -21.37 1.10
CA ILE A 536 18.64 -21.91 2.48
C ILE A 536 17.98 -23.29 2.50
N VAL A 537 16.83 -23.39 1.83
CA VAL A 537 16.11 -24.65 1.55
C VAL A 537 17.10 -25.67 0.95
N ASN A 538 17.88 -25.26 -0.06
CA ASN A 538 18.88 -26.08 -0.73
C ASN A 538 20.26 -26.11 -0.05
N ALA A 539 20.58 -25.16 0.84
CA ALA A 539 21.75 -25.18 1.74
C ALA A 539 21.67 -26.31 2.77
N ARG A 540 20.61 -27.12 2.64
CA ARG A 540 20.41 -28.39 3.28
C ARG A 540 19.88 -28.24 4.70
N LEU A 541 18.86 -27.39 4.86
CA LEU A 541 17.89 -27.52 5.95
C LEU A 541 17.18 -28.88 5.90
N HIS A 542 16.99 -29.42 4.70
CA HIS A 542 16.36 -30.73 4.53
C HIS A 542 17.26 -31.88 4.97
N LEU A 543 16.62 -32.84 5.63
CA LEU A 543 17.21 -34.11 6.09
C LEU A 543 17.41 -35.08 4.93
N ILE A 544 18.10 -34.60 3.89
CA ILE A 544 18.37 -35.35 2.66
C ILE A 544 19.34 -36.50 2.96
N HIS A 545 18.98 -37.67 2.45
CA HIS A 545 19.78 -38.88 2.39
C HIS A 545 21.19 -38.55 1.83
N LEU A 546 22.26 -38.73 2.64
CA LEU A 546 23.70 -38.65 2.28
C LEU A 546 24.50 -37.37 2.65
N GLY A 547 24.08 -36.56 3.64
CA GLY A 547 24.96 -35.51 4.21
C GLY A 547 24.73 -35.25 5.69
N SER A 548 25.77 -34.88 6.45
CA SER A 548 25.60 -34.43 7.85
C SER A 548 24.77 -33.14 7.90
N ARG A 549 23.82 -33.09 8.83
CA ARG A 549 22.84 -32.00 8.98
C ARG A 549 22.74 -31.58 10.43
N VAL A 550 22.19 -30.38 10.61
CA VAL A 550 21.87 -29.85 11.92
C VAL A 550 20.35 -29.98 12.10
N THR A 551 19.97 -30.64 13.19
CA THR A 551 18.60 -30.86 13.65
C THR A 551 18.43 -30.36 15.07
#